data_AF-A0A520IF67-F1
#
_entry.id   AF-A0A520IF67-F1
#
_cell.length_a   1.000
_cell.length_b   1.000
_cell.length_c   1.000
_cell.angle_alpha   90.00
_cell.angle_beta   90.00
_cell.angle_gamma   90.00
#
_symmetry.space_group_name_H-M   'P 1'
#
loop_
_entity.id
_entity.type
_entity.pdbx_description
1 polymer ?
#
loop_
_entity_poly.entity_id
_entity_poly.type
_entity_poly.pdbx_seq_one_letter_code
_entity_poly.pdbx_strand_id
1 'polypeptide(L)'
;MSVIVDAEEYFRQARVAMLNAKRRIMLIGWDFDARIQLEPGVDRPGEPPTLGAFILWLVEREPELEIFLLRWDTGAIKSLFRGSTLFTMMKWMRHPRIHTKLDGHHPTAGSHHQKIVIIDDCLAFCGGIDMTGDRWDTREHRHDDARRRRPSGRPYKPWHDAISAVAGPVATALGQLFRDRWVLAGGVPIAEASPGAACWPDELGVHFRDVDVAIARTEPEMDDQV
;
A
#
# COMPACT_ATOMS: atom_id res chain seq x y z
N MET A 1 -12.53 2.24 -13.47
CA MET A 1 -11.26 2.89 -13.12
C MET A 1 -11.52 4.32 -12.65
N SER A 2 -10.70 4.81 -11.72
CA SER A 2 -10.66 6.20 -11.29
C SER A 2 -9.22 6.67 -11.15
N VAL A 3 -9.00 7.96 -11.35
CA VAL A 3 -7.72 8.62 -11.13
C VAL A 3 -7.86 9.48 -9.89
N ILE A 4 -7.07 9.17 -8.88
CA ILE A 4 -7.07 9.85 -7.60
C ILE A 4 -5.86 10.77 -7.59
N VAL A 5 -6.11 12.05 -7.31
CA VAL A 5 -5.08 13.08 -7.25
C VAL A 5 -4.81 13.39 -5.78
N ASP A 6 -3.53 13.39 -5.44
CA ASP A 6 -2.98 13.59 -4.11
C ASP A 6 -3.34 12.52 -3.08
N ALA A 7 -2.55 12.50 -2.02
CA ALA A 7 -2.55 11.41 -1.05
C ALA A 7 -3.68 11.50 -0.03
N GLU A 8 -4.29 12.67 0.21
CA GLU A 8 -5.45 12.78 1.10
C GLU A 8 -6.58 11.86 0.63
N GLU A 9 -7.02 12.02 -0.62
CA GLU A 9 -8.12 11.23 -1.17
C GLU A 9 -7.70 9.77 -1.35
N TYR A 10 -6.46 9.51 -1.81
CA TYR A 10 -5.99 8.14 -1.94
C TYR A 10 -5.96 7.39 -0.60
N PHE A 11 -5.36 7.98 0.44
CA PHE A 11 -5.25 7.31 1.74
C PHE A 11 -6.61 7.06 2.37
N ARG A 12 -7.55 8.01 2.22
CA ARG A 12 -8.94 7.84 2.64
C ARG A 12 -9.61 6.66 1.94
N GLN A 13 -9.50 6.59 0.61
CA GLN A 13 -10.13 5.53 -0.19
C GLN A 13 -9.46 4.17 0.01
N ALA A 14 -8.13 4.12 0.12
CA ALA A 14 -7.39 2.91 0.44
C ALA A 14 -7.79 2.39 1.83
N ARG A 15 -7.98 3.28 2.81
CA ARG A 15 -8.44 2.92 4.14
C ARG A 15 -9.84 2.29 4.11
N VAL A 16 -10.79 2.90 3.40
CA VAL A 16 -12.14 2.35 3.21
C VAL A 16 -12.10 0.99 2.52
N ALA A 17 -11.27 0.83 1.51
CA ALA A 17 -11.10 -0.45 0.83
C ALA A 17 -10.53 -1.53 1.77
N MET A 18 -9.49 -1.20 2.54
CA MET A 18 -8.90 -2.12 3.53
C MET A 18 -9.88 -2.53 4.64
N LEU A 19 -10.77 -1.63 5.06
CA LEU A 19 -11.83 -1.94 6.03
C LEU A 19 -12.83 -3.00 5.56
N ASN A 20 -13.02 -3.09 4.24
CA ASN A 20 -13.94 -4.01 3.60
C ASN A 20 -13.27 -5.31 3.12
N ALA A 21 -11.94 -5.39 3.19
CA ALA A 21 -11.18 -6.57 2.81
C ALA A 21 -11.58 -7.79 3.66
N LYS A 22 -11.74 -8.94 3.01
CA LYS A 22 -12.19 -10.20 3.62
C LYS A 22 -11.14 -11.29 3.65
N ARG A 23 -10.23 -11.29 2.68
CA ARG A 23 -9.29 -12.41 2.49
C ARG A 23 -7.87 -11.92 2.49
N ARG A 24 -7.52 -10.96 1.62
CA ARG A 24 -6.13 -10.55 1.41
C ARG A 24 -5.99 -9.07 1.12
N ILE A 25 -5.01 -8.47 1.77
CA ILE A 25 -4.43 -7.19 1.40
C ILE A 25 -2.98 -7.42 1.00
N MET A 26 -2.61 -7.05 -0.22
CA MET A 26 -1.25 -7.17 -0.73
C MET A 26 -0.68 -5.78 -1.00
N LEU A 27 0.44 -5.45 -0.36
CA LEU A 27 1.05 -4.12 -0.34
C LEU A 27 2.45 -4.18 -0.94
N ILE A 28 2.66 -3.43 -2.00
CA ILE A 28 3.94 -3.24 -2.68
C ILE A 28 4.35 -1.78 -2.52
N GLY A 29 5.56 -1.53 -2.03
CA GLY A 29 6.01 -0.15 -1.80
C GLY A 29 7.53 -0.03 -1.72
N TRP A 30 8.03 1.12 -2.15
CA TRP A 30 9.44 1.47 -2.01
C TRP A 30 9.78 1.75 -0.53
N ASP A 31 8.85 2.32 0.23
CA ASP A 31 9.00 2.54 1.66
C ASP A 31 7.64 2.47 2.38
N PHE A 32 7.57 1.76 3.50
CA PHE A 32 6.38 1.78 4.37
C PHE A 32 6.76 2.40 5.72
N ASP A 33 6.08 3.49 6.09
CA ASP A 33 6.22 4.06 7.44
C ASP A 33 4.93 3.82 8.24
N ALA A 34 4.94 2.75 9.04
CA ALA A 34 3.84 2.33 9.90
C ALA A 34 3.35 3.41 10.89
N ARG A 35 4.03 4.54 11.04
CA ARG A 35 3.66 5.60 11.98
C ARG A 35 2.86 6.72 11.35
N ILE A 36 2.73 6.75 10.02
CA ILE A 36 1.90 7.77 9.36
C ILE A 36 0.43 7.59 9.74
N GLN A 37 -0.31 8.70 9.66
CA GLN A 37 -1.76 8.68 9.71
C GLN A 37 -2.29 8.77 8.28
N LEU A 38 -3.26 7.92 7.93
CA LEU A 38 -3.90 7.95 6.62
C LEU A 38 -4.84 9.17 6.48
N GLU A 39 -5.46 9.57 7.59
CA GLU A 39 -6.39 10.71 7.66
C GLU A 39 -6.01 11.65 8.82
N PRO A 40 -4.93 12.45 8.70
CA PRO A 40 -4.49 13.35 9.75
C PRO A 40 -5.56 14.39 10.09
N GLY A 41 -5.88 14.51 11.39
CA GLY A 41 -6.88 15.44 11.88
C GLY A 41 -8.33 14.94 11.80
N VAL A 42 -8.55 13.71 11.34
CA VAL A 42 -9.86 13.03 11.41
C VAL A 42 -9.89 12.14 12.63
N ASP A 43 -10.88 12.36 13.51
CA ASP A 43 -11.13 11.47 14.65
C ASP A 43 -12.05 10.32 14.22
N ARG A 44 -11.60 9.08 14.45
CA ARG A 44 -12.38 7.85 14.23
C ARG A 44 -12.40 7.04 15.53
N PRO A 45 -13.39 7.27 16.40
CA PRO A 45 -13.47 6.59 17.69
C PRO A 45 -13.43 5.07 17.55
N GLY A 46 -12.51 4.44 18.28
CA GLY A 46 -12.32 2.98 18.27
C GLY A 46 -11.45 2.45 17.13
N GLU A 47 -11.00 3.30 16.21
CA GLU A 47 -10.11 2.91 15.12
C GLU A 47 -8.69 3.47 15.32
N PRO A 48 -7.63 2.69 15.08
CA PRO A 48 -6.27 3.21 15.25
C PRO A 48 -5.93 4.30 14.22
N PRO A 49 -5.22 5.37 14.63
CA PRO A 49 -4.92 6.48 13.73
C PRO A 49 -3.70 6.21 12.82
N THR A 50 -2.79 5.32 13.24
CA THR A 50 -1.56 5.03 12.49
C THR A 50 -1.73 3.79 11.62
N LEU A 51 -1.10 3.80 10.44
CA LEU A 51 -1.11 2.66 9.51
C LEU A 51 -0.69 1.35 10.20
N GLY A 52 0.36 1.41 11.01
CA GLY A 52 0.91 0.34 11.82
C GLY A 52 -0.12 -0.38 12.68
N ALA A 53 -0.82 0.42 13.49
CA ALA A 53 -1.84 -0.08 14.39
C ALA A 53 -3.12 -0.45 13.66
N PHE A 54 -3.47 0.26 12.57
CA PHE A 54 -4.62 -0.03 11.73
C PHE A 54 -4.50 -1.41 11.07
N ILE A 55 -3.36 -1.75 10.47
CA ILE A 55 -3.09 -3.07 9.87
C ILE A 55 -3.23 -4.20 10.90
N LEU A 56 -2.68 -4.01 12.11
CA LEU A 56 -2.86 -4.98 13.20
C LEU A 56 -4.33 -5.11 13.60
N TRP A 57 -5.03 -3.99 13.73
CA TRP A 57 -6.44 -3.99 14.11
C TRP A 57 -7.34 -4.64 13.04
N LEU A 58 -7.02 -4.47 11.75
CA LEU A 58 -7.74 -5.12 10.66
C LEU A 58 -7.68 -6.65 10.75
N VAL A 59 -6.48 -7.22 10.91
CA VAL A 59 -6.33 -8.69 10.98
C VAL A 59 -6.99 -9.27 12.23
N GLU A 60 -7.01 -8.55 13.35
CA GLU A 60 -7.72 -9.00 14.56
C GLU A 60 -9.25 -8.91 14.39
N ARG A 61 -9.74 -7.93 13.63
CA ARG A 61 -11.17 -7.73 13.38
C ARG A 61 -11.74 -8.70 12.34
N GLU A 62 -10.97 -9.07 11.33
CA GLU A 62 -11.39 -9.99 10.26
C GLU A 62 -10.59 -11.30 10.34
N PRO A 63 -11.19 -12.39 10.86
CA PRO A 63 -10.49 -13.64 11.13
C PRO A 63 -9.80 -14.27 9.91
N GLU A 64 -10.42 -14.11 8.73
CA GLU A 64 -9.95 -14.70 7.48
C GLU A 64 -8.96 -13.81 6.72
N LEU A 65 -8.68 -12.60 7.22
CA LEU A 65 -7.82 -11.64 6.55
C LEU A 65 -6.33 -11.96 6.78
N GLU A 66 -5.60 -12.09 5.69
CA GLU A 66 -4.15 -12.09 5.65
C GLU A 66 -3.60 -10.83 4.98
N ILE A 67 -2.46 -10.34 5.44
CA ILE A 67 -1.83 -9.14 4.88
C ILE A 67 -0.41 -9.47 4.46
N PHE A 68 -0.08 -9.18 3.21
CA PHE A 68 1.24 -9.40 2.62
C PHE A 68 1.89 -8.06 2.30
N LEU A 69 3.10 -7.83 2.79
CA LEU A 69 3.85 -6.60 2.59
C LEU A 69 5.19 -6.91 1.93
N LEU A 70 5.36 -6.41 0.71
CA LEU A 70 6.59 -6.47 -0.05
C LEU A 70 7.23 -5.08 -0.08
N ARG A 71 8.38 -4.94 0.58
CA ARG A 71 9.09 -3.67 0.72
C ARG A 71 10.50 -3.77 0.16
N TRP A 72 10.98 -2.74 -0.52
CA TRP A 72 12.37 -2.67 -0.96
C TRP A 72 13.40 -2.74 0.18
N ASP A 73 14.44 -3.55 0.01
CA ASP A 73 15.39 -3.97 1.05
C ASP A 73 16.41 -2.89 1.46
N THR A 74 17.05 -2.17 0.53
CA THR A 74 18.08 -1.18 0.87
C THR A 74 17.48 0.12 1.43
N GLY A 75 16.20 0.40 1.12
CA GLY A 75 15.40 1.42 1.80
C GLY A 75 15.09 1.07 3.25
N ALA A 76 14.99 -0.22 3.60
CA ALA A 76 14.72 -0.67 4.95
C ALA A 76 15.87 -0.38 5.93
N ILE A 77 17.12 -0.36 5.45
CA ILE A 77 18.30 0.01 6.25
C ILE A 77 18.15 1.45 6.80
N LYS A 78 17.67 2.41 6.00
CA LYS A 78 17.41 3.79 6.46
C LYS A 78 16.25 3.87 7.46
N SER A 79 15.32 2.92 7.41
CA SER A 79 14.16 2.87 8.31
C SER A 79 14.45 2.23 9.66
N LEU A 80 15.48 1.40 9.79
CA LEU A 80 15.97 0.95 11.10
C LEU A 80 16.42 2.15 11.96
N PHE A 81 16.92 3.22 11.33
CA PHE A 81 17.28 4.46 12.02
C PHE A 81 16.07 5.32 12.43
N ARG A 82 14.83 4.94 12.08
CA ARG A 82 13.62 5.71 12.37
C ARG A 82 12.88 5.31 13.67
N GLY A 83 13.54 4.65 14.63
CA GLY A 83 12.97 4.42 15.97
C GLY A 83 11.77 3.45 15.99
N SER A 84 10.60 3.91 16.45
CA SER A 84 9.40 3.07 16.76
C SER A 84 8.84 2.24 15.59
N THR A 85 9.25 2.51 14.35
CA THR A 85 8.96 1.66 13.18
C THR A 85 9.47 0.23 13.39
N LEU A 86 10.63 0.05 14.02
CA LEU A 86 11.22 -1.27 14.26
C LEU A 86 10.32 -2.14 15.17
N PHE A 87 9.75 -1.56 16.22
CA PHE A 87 8.86 -2.28 17.13
C PHE A 87 7.55 -2.71 16.45
N THR A 88 6.98 -1.84 15.61
CA THR A 88 5.77 -2.16 14.86
C THR A 88 6.04 -3.23 13.80
N MET A 89 7.16 -3.13 13.08
CA MET A 89 7.57 -4.18 12.14
C MET A 89 7.84 -5.51 12.85
N MET A 90 8.45 -5.51 14.04
CA MET A 90 8.61 -6.74 14.84
C MET A 90 7.26 -7.34 15.23
N LYS A 91 6.26 -6.52 15.58
CA LYS A 91 4.90 -7.03 15.84
C LYS A 91 4.28 -7.66 14.60
N TRP A 92 4.41 -7.00 13.45
CA TRP A 92 3.93 -7.53 12.17
C TRP A 92 4.60 -8.86 11.82
N MET A 93 5.94 -8.93 11.87
CA MET A 93 6.70 -10.14 11.61
C MET A 93 6.37 -11.32 12.53
N ARG A 94 5.81 -11.06 13.72
CA ARG A 94 5.43 -12.10 14.68
C ARG A 94 3.96 -12.50 14.57
N HIS A 95 3.15 -11.76 13.83
CA HIS A 95 1.72 -12.06 13.68
C HIS A 95 1.53 -13.12 12.58
N PRO A 96 0.80 -14.22 12.85
CA PRO A 96 0.73 -15.36 11.92
C PRO A 96 0.05 -15.05 10.57
N ARG A 97 -0.71 -13.95 10.50
CA ARG A 97 -1.43 -13.50 9.30
C ARG A 97 -0.91 -12.19 8.71
N ILE A 98 0.23 -11.68 9.21
CA ILE A 98 0.93 -10.55 8.59
C ILE A 98 2.28 -11.04 8.09
N HIS A 99 2.43 -11.09 6.78
CA HIS A 99 3.60 -11.62 6.11
C HIS A 99 4.40 -10.48 5.52
N THR A 100 5.64 -10.30 5.95
CA THR A 100 6.52 -9.22 5.45
C THR A 100 7.74 -9.80 4.76
N LYS A 101 8.09 -9.24 3.59
CA LYS A 101 9.33 -9.56 2.87
C LYS A 101 10.06 -8.28 2.48
N LEU A 102 11.39 -8.35 2.58
CA LEU A 102 12.28 -7.36 2.02
C LEU A 102 12.70 -7.86 0.63
N ASP A 103 12.33 -7.11 -0.40
CA ASP A 103 12.60 -7.42 -1.79
C ASP A 103 13.96 -6.82 -2.20
N GLY A 104 14.97 -7.70 -2.23
CA GLY A 104 16.31 -7.41 -2.74
C GLY A 104 16.55 -7.98 -4.14
N HIS A 105 15.52 -8.52 -4.80
CA HIS A 105 15.64 -9.08 -6.14
C HIS A 105 15.57 -7.94 -7.17
N HIS A 106 16.69 -7.22 -7.28
CA HIS A 106 16.92 -6.16 -8.27
C HIS A 106 18.43 -6.02 -8.53
N PRO A 107 18.84 -5.42 -9.67
CA PRO A 107 20.24 -5.17 -9.95
C PRO A 107 20.89 -4.32 -8.87
N THR A 108 22.21 -4.46 -8.70
CA THR A 108 22.99 -3.55 -7.85
C THR A 108 22.73 -2.10 -8.23
N ALA A 109 22.45 -1.25 -7.23
CA ALA A 109 22.03 0.15 -7.38
C ALA A 109 20.65 0.39 -8.03
N GLY A 110 19.92 -0.67 -8.38
CA GLY A 110 18.50 -0.61 -8.72
C GLY A 110 17.61 -0.48 -7.48
N SER A 111 16.33 -0.18 -7.70
CA SER A 111 15.32 -0.19 -6.64
C SER A 111 14.01 -0.77 -7.14
N HIS A 112 13.32 -1.50 -6.27
CA HIS A 112 11.92 -1.77 -6.48
C HIS A 112 11.12 -0.50 -6.13
N HIS A 113 10.51 0.13 -7.14
CA HIS A 113 9.87 1.44 -7.01
C HIS A 113 8.36 1.43 -7.31
N GLN A 114 7.74 0.24 -7.33
CA GLN A 114 6.29 0.13 -7.53
C GLN A 114 5.56 0.51 -6.24
N LYS A 115 4.40 1.17 -6.35
CA LYS A 115 3.48 1.41 -5.25
C LYS A 115 2.12 0.85 -5.65
N ILE A 116 1.77 -0.30 -5.08
CA ILE A 116 0.56 -1.03 -5.44
C ILE A 116 -0.11 -1.55 -4.18
N VAL A 117 -1.42 -1.38 -4.09
CA VAL A 117 -2.25 -1.98 -3.04
C VAL A 117 -3.32 -2.80 -3.71
N ILE A 118 -3.36 -4.11 -3.46
CA ILE A 118 -4.38 -5.02 -3.99
C ILE A 118 -5.24 -5.50 -2.82
N ILE A 119 -6.55 -5.45 -3.01
CA ILE A 119 -7.57 -5.88 -2.05
C ILE A 119 -8.37 -7.01 -2.69
N ASP A 120 -8.33 -8.19 -2.07
CA ASP A 120 -9.11 -9.39 -2.44
C ASP A 120 -9.12 -9.74 -3.94
N ASP A 121 -8.05 -9.39 -4.67
CA ASP A 121 -7.91 -9.55 -6.13
C ASP A 121 -9.01 -8.89 -6.99
N CYS A 122 -9.82 -8.02 -6.40
CA CYS A 122 -10.98 -7.36 -7.02
C CYS A 122 -10.81 -5.83 -7.17
N LEU A 123 -9.98 -5.20 -6.33
CA LEU A 123 -9.60 -3.80 -6.41
C LEU A 123 -8.08 -3.67 -6.29
N ALA A 124 -7.49 -2.81 -7.11
CA ALA A 124 -6.10 -2.42 -6.95
C ALA A 124 -5.92 -0.90 -7.07
N PHE A 125 -4.99 -0.36 -6.29
CA PHE A 125 -4.42 0.98 -6.46
C PHE A 125 -3.02 0.85 -7.03
N CYS A 126 -2.68 1.60 -8.07
CA CYS A 126 -1.36 1.56 -8.71
C CYS A 126 -0.95 2.96 -9.21
N GLY A 127 0.23 3.44 -8.81
CA GLY A 127 0.70 4.79 -9.16
C GLY A 127 1.92 5.28 -8.36
N GLY A 128 2.02 6.60 -8.16
CA GLY A 128 3.21 7.25 -7.58
C GLY A 128 3.23 7.35 -6.05
N ILE A 129 2.07 7.16 -5.41
CA ILE A 129 1.89 7.45 -3.97
C ILE A 129 2.24 6.25 -3.09
N ASP A 130 3.28 6.41 -2.28
CA ASP A 130 3.70 5.41 -1.30
C ASP A 130 3.07 5.66 0.09
N MET A 131 2.84 4.59 0.86
CA MET A 131 2.32 4.68 2.24
C MET A 131 3.45 4.98 3.24
N THR A 132 4.08 6.13 3.05
CA THR A 132 5.17 6.64 3.88
C THR A 132 5.04 8.14 4.18
N GLY A 133 5.94 8.68 5.00
CA GLY A 133 5.94 10.09 5.38
C GLY A 133 6.18 11.03 4.19
N ASP A 134 5.78 12.29 4.35
CA ASP A 134 5.92 13.36 3.36
C ASP A 134 5.11 13.19 2.06
N ARG A 135 4.08 12.32 2.06
CA ARG A 135 3.20 12.11 0.90
C ARG A 135 1.83 12.74 1.08
N TRP A 136 1.29 12.71 2.31
CA TRP A 136 -0.06 13.23 2.57
C TRP A 136 -0.14 14.73 2.21
N ASP A 137 -1.07 15.08 1.31
CA ASP A 137 -1.39 16.46 0.93
C ASP A 137 -2.79 16.50 0.32
N THR A 138 -3.33 17.70 0.24
CA THR A 138 -4.63 18.03 -0.37
C THR A 138 -4.43 18.71 -1.72
N ARG A 139 -5.49 18.74 -2.55
CA ARG A 139 -5.46 19.41 -3.86
C ARG A 139 -5.16 20.91 -3.79
N GLU A 140 -5.47 21.56 -2.67
CA GLU A 140 -5.18 22.98 -2.48
C GLU A 140 -3.69 23.26 -2.29
N HIS A 141 -2.89 22.25 -1.90
CA HIS A 141 -1.45 22.36 -1.65
C HIS A 141 -1.06 23.58 -0.79
N ARG A 142 -1.92 23.97 0.16
CA ARG A 142 -1.71 25.16 1.01
C ARG A 142 -0.33 25.11 1.63
N HIS A 143 0.44 26.20 1.57
CA HIS A 143 1.81 26.23 2.08
C HIS A 143 1.89 25.83 3.57
N ASP A 144 0.95 26.32 4.39
CA ASP A 144 0.94 26.16 5.85
C ASP A 144 -0.14 25.18 6.37
N ASP A 145 -0.41 24.09 5.65
CA ASP A 145 -1.36 23.08 6.15
C ASP A 145 -0.81 22.37 7.41
N ALA A 146 -1.47 22.58 8.54
CA ALA A 146 -1.07 22.05 9.84
C ALA A 146 -1.10 20.51 9.92
N ARG A 147 -1.84 19.84 9.02
CA ARG A 147 -1.96 18.38 8.93
C ARG A 147 -0.72 17.72 8.30
N ARG A 148 0.05 18.44 7.48
CA ARG A 148 1.29 17.94 6.85
C ARG A 148 2.45 17.88 7.83
N ARG A 149 2.46 16.85 8.67
CA ARG A 149 3.52 16.60 9.66
C ARG A 149 4.04 15.18 9.59
N ARG A 150 5.36 15.05 9.73
CA ARG A 150 6.02 13.76 9.93
C ARG A 150 5.56 13.16 11.27
N PRO A 151 5.75 11.85 11.50
CA PRO A 151 5.58 11.25 12.83
C PRO A 151 6.39 11.94 13.94
N SER A 152 7.48 12.65 13.59
CA SER A 152 8.25 13.48 14.53
C SER A 152 7.63 14.84 14.85
N GLY A 153 6.47 15.17 14.28
CA GLY A 153 5.81 16.48 14.39
C GLY A 153 6.34 17.56 13.46
N ARG A 154 7.49 17.34 12.80
CA ARG A 154 8.09 18.31 11.86
C ARG A 154 7.21 18.49 10.62
N PRO A 155 6.90 19.74 10.22
CA PRO A 155 6.15 20.00 8.99
C PRO A 155 6.98 19.66 7.74
N TYR A 156 6.29 19.40 6.63
CA TYR A 156 6.91 19.21 5.32
C TYR A 156 6.20 20.02 4.22
N LYS A 157 6.91 20.23 3.11
CA LYS A 157 6.45 21.02 1.95
C LYS A 157 5.27 20.34 1.25
N PRO A 158 4.47 21.08 0.46
CA PRO A 158 3.47 20.48 -0.41
C PRO A 158 4.04 19.36 -1.28
N TRP A 159 3.19 18.38 -1.56
CA TRP A 159 3.52 17.22 -2.36
C TRP A 159 2.35 16.88 -3.27
N HIS A 160 2.62 16.75 -4.57
CA HIS A 160 1.63 16.47 -5.60
C HIS A 160 1.96 15.19 -6.33
N ASP A 161 0.98 14.31 -6.51
CA ASP A 161 1.09 13.07 -7.28
C ASP A 161 -0.29 12.50 -7.58
N ALA A 162 -0.34 11.36 -8.27
CA ALA A 162 -1.57 10.64 -8.58
C ALA A 162 -1.43 9.13 -8.46
N ILE A 163 -2.56 8.48 -8.26
CA ILE A 163 -2.69 7.04 -8.24
C ILE A 163 -4.00 6.60 -8.90
N SER A 164 -3.99 5.48 -9.60
CA SER A 164 -5.20 4.94 -10.22
C SER A 164 -5.81 3.84 -9.37
N ALA A 165 -7.13 3.87 -9.22
CA ALA A 165 -7.92 2.77 -8.70
C ALA A 165 -8.54 1.99 -9.87
N VAL A 166 -8.36 0.67 -9.88
CA VAL A 166 -8.81 -0.23 -10.95
C VAL A 166 -9.47 -1.47 -10.37
N ALA A 167 -10.47 -2.00 -11.07
CA ALA A 167 -11.20 -3.21 -10.67
C ALA A 167 -11.41 -4.12 -11.89
N GLY A 168 -11.74 -5.38 -11.64
CA GLY A 168 -11.89 -6.40 -12.67
C GLY A 168 -10.56 -7.04 -13.08
N PRO A 169 -10.41 -7.54 -14.32
CA PRO A 169 -9.25 -8.35 -14.74
C PRO A 169 -7.88 -7.71 -14.49
N VAL A 170 -7.79 -6.38 -14.60
CA VAL A 170 -6.56 -5.63 -14.31
C VAL A 170 -6.15 -5.71 -12.84
N ALA A 171 -7.10 -5.74 -11.89
CA ALA A 171 -6.78 -5.90 -10.47
C ALA A 171 -6.22 -7.30 -10.19
N THR A 172 -6.81 -8.32 -10.81
CA THR A 172 -6.30 -9.71 -10.74
C THR A 172 -4.91 -9.83 -11.34
N ALA A 173 -4.65 -9.19 -12.48
CA ALA A 173 -3.32 -9.18 -13.11
C ALA A 173 -2.26 -8.45 -12.26
N LEU A 174 -2.62 -7.34 -11.59
CA LEU A 174 -1.75 -6.70 -10.59
C LEU A 174 -1.52 -7.61 -9.37
N GLY A 175 -2.53 -8.38 -8.96
CA GLY A 175 -2.40 -9.42 -7.95
C GLY A 175 -1.41 -10.51 -8.37
N GLN A 176 -1.45 -10.96 -9.62
CA GLN A 176 -0.47 -11.91 -10.14
C GLN A 176 0.96 -11.34 -10.11
N LEU A 177 1.12 -10.09 -10.55
CA LEU A 177 2.41 -9.38 -10.44
C LEU A 177 2.95 -9.37 -9.00
N PHE A 178 2.09 -9.14 -8.00
CA PHE A 178 2.49 -9.24 -6.59
C PHE A 178 3.01 -10.63 -6.26
N ARG A 179 2.26 -11.68 -6.60
CA ARG A 179 2.58 -13.05 -6.21
C ARG A 179 3.87 -13.54 -6.86
N ASP A 180 4.10 -13.18 -8.13
CA ASP A 180 5.35 -13.49 -8.83
C ASP A 180 6.54 -12.85 -8.09
N ARG A 181 6.45 -11.54 -7.79
CA ARG A 181 7.49 -10.83 -7.03
C ARG A 181 7.66 -11.37 -5.62
N TRP A 182 6.58 -11.79 -4.96
CA TRP A 182 6.62 -12.36 -3.63
C TRP A 182 7.44 -13.66 -3.61
N VAL A 183 7.26 -14.53 -4.62
CA VAL A 183 8.06 -15.75 -4.77
C VAL A 183 9.53 -15.43 -5.06
N LEU A 184 9.79 -14.46 -5.95
CA LEU A 184 11.17 -14.00 -6.23
C LEU A 184 11.87 -13.44 -4.97
N ALA A 185 11.13 -12.77 -4.09
CA ALA A 185 11.63 -12.32 -2.79
C ALA A 185 11.74 -13.45 -1.73
N GLY A 186 11.61 -14.72 -2.14
CA GLY A 186 11.72 -15.90 -1.27
C GLY A 186 10.48 -16.14 -0.40
N GLY A 187 9.31 -15.66 -0.82
CA GLY A 187 8.02 -15.94 -0.22
C GLY A 187 7.44 -17.29 -0.70
N VAL A 188 6.59 -17.89 0.12
CA VAL A 188 5.83 -19.09 -0.28
C VAL A 188 4.73 -18.65 -1.26
N PRO A 189 4.41 -19.44 -2.31
CA PRO A 189 3.32 -19.14 -3.23
C PRO A 189 2.01 -18.83 -2.51
N ILE A 190 1.37 -17.74 -2.91
CA ILE A 190 0.08 -17.31 -2.39
C ILE A 190 -0.97 -17.81 -3.39
N ALA A 191 -2.03 -18.44 -2.92
CA ALA A 191 -3.15 -18.82 -3.79
C ALA A 191 -3.80 -17.57 -4.41
N GLU A 192 -4.61 -17.69 -5.44
CA GLU A 192 -5.50 -16.60 -5.84
C GLU A 192 -6.64 -16.45 -4.82
N ALA A 193 -7.13 -15.23 -4.62
CA ALA A 193 -8.38 -15.03 -3.89
C ALA A 193 -9.51 -15.19 -4.89
N SER A 194 -10.61 -15.85 -4.51
CA SER A 194 -11.83 -15.73 -5.29
C SER A 194 -12.29 -14.27 -5.22
N PRO A 195 -12.40 -13.55 -6.35
CA PRO A 195 -12.81 -12.15 -6.31
C PRO A 195 -14.16 -12.02 -5.60
N GLY A 196 -14.21 -11.17 -4.56
CA GLY A 196 -15.46 -10.82 -3.88
C GLY A 196 -16.40 -10.04 -4.81
N ALA A 197 -17.71 -10.06 -4.50
CA ALA A 197 -18.76 -9.52 -5.38
C ALA A 197 -18.72 -7.99 -5.59
N ALA A 198 -18.07 -7.21 -4.72
CA ALA A 198 -17.81 -5.79 -4.94
C ALA A 198 -16.77 -5.28 -3.94
N CYS A 199 -15.68 -4.68 -4.42
CA CYS A 199 -14.60 -4.13 -3.59
C CYS A 199 -14.36 -2.64 -3.81
N TRP A 200 -15.14 -2.03 -4.72
CA TRP A 200 -15.01 -0.61 -5.05
C TRP A 200 -15.55 0.25 -3.89
N PRO A 201 -14.82 1.26 -3.40
CA PRO A 201 -15.32 2.13 -2.33
C PRO A 201 -16.53 2.96 -2.81
N ASP A 202 -17.60 3.01 -2.01
CA ASP A 202 -18.86 3.69 -2.37
C ASP A 202 -18.67 5.17 -2.71
N GLU A 203 -17.75 5.84 -2.00
CA GLU A 203 -17.48 7.26 -2.19
C GLU A 203 -16.47 7.56 -3.29
N LEU A 204 -15.86 6.53 -3.90
CA LEU A 204 -14.91 6.73 -4.99
C LEU A 204 -15.65 6.83 -6.33
N GLY A 205 -15.71 8.05 -6.88
CA GLY A 205 -16.26 8.29 -8.20
C GLY A 205 -15.56 7.47 -9.29
N VAL A 206 -16.34 6.93 -10.24
CA VAL A 206 -15.82 6.20 -11.39
C VAL A 206 -15.64 7.16 -12.57
N HIS A 207 -14.41 7.39 -12.99
CA HIS A 207 -14.10 8.24 -14.15
C HIS A 207 -14.23 7.48 -15.48
N PHE A 208 -13.87 6.20 -15.49
CA PHE A 208 -13.89 5.37 -16.70
C PHE A 208 -14.56 4.02 -16.40
N ARG A 209 -15.54 3.65 -17.23
CA ARG A 209 -16.25 2.36 -17.20
C ARG A 209 -15.97 1.61 -18.50
N ASP A 210 -15.76 0.30 -18.40
CA ASP A 210 -15.65 -0.61 -19.54
C ASP A 210 -14.61 -0.15 -20.58
N VAL A 211 -13.44 0.26 -20.09
CA VAL A 211 -12.29 0.66 -20.91
C VAL A 211 -11.20 -0.39 -20.85
N ASP A 212 -10.46 -0.53 -21.96
CA ASP A 212 -9.27 -1.36 -22.01
C ASP A 212 -8.15 -0.75 -21.15
N VAL A 213 -7.55 -1.57 -20.29
CA VAL A 213 -6.43 -1.17 -19.43
C VAL A 213 -5.32 -2.19 -19.58
N ALA A 214 -4.11 -1.70 -19.90
CA ALA A 214 -2.90 -2.51 -19.94
C ALA A 214 -1.97 -2.14 -18.78
N ILE A 215 -1.24 -3.12 -18.26
CA ILE A 215 -0.19 -2.91 -17.26
C ILE A 215 1.13 -2.74 -18.00
N ALA A 216 1.78 -1.59 -17.80
CA ALA A 216 3.16 -1.38 -18.22
C ALA A 216 4.09 -1.57 -17.03
N ARG A 217 5.15 -2.36 -17.20
CA ARG A 217 6.17 -2.58 -16.16
C ARG A 217 7.58 -2.44 -16.74
N THR A 218 8.51 -2.02 -15.89
CA THR A 218 9.94 -2.07 -16.16
C THR A 218 10.54 -3.10 -15.22
N GLU A 219 11.14 -4.13 -15.78
CA GLU A 219 11.74 -5.24 -15.06
C GLU A 219 13.10 -5.52 -15.71
N PRO A 220 14.20 -5.44 -14.95
CA PRO A 220 15.52 -5.77 -15.47
C PRO A 220 15.65 -7.30 -15.59
N GLU A 221 16.39 -7.75 -16.59
CA GLU A 221 16.80 -9.15 -16.72
C GLU A 221 17.71 -9.52 -15.53
N MET A 222 17.39 -10.64 -14.87
CA MET A 222 18.14 -11.20 -13.75
C MET A 222 18.35 -12.70 -13.98
N ASP A 223 19.50 -13.25 -13.57
CA ASP A 223 19.92 -14.63 -13.85
C ASP A 223 18.95 -15.71 -13.31
N ASP A 224 18.10 -15.34 -12.35
CA ASP A 224 17.14 -16.18 -11.64
C ASP A 224 15.66 -15.86 -11.98
N GLN A 225 15.41 -15.01 -12.99
CA GLN A 225 14.06 -14.80 -13.53
C GLN A 225 13.71 -15.88 -14.56
N VAL A 226 12.58 -16.57 -14.33
CA VAL A 226 11.97 -17.53 -15.28
C VAL A 226 10.86 -16.83 -16.07
#